data_AF-A0A1M6QTN0-F1
#
_entry.id   AF-A0A1M6QTN0-F1
#
_cell.length_a   1.000
_cell.length_b   1.000
_cell.length_c   1.000
_cell.angle_alpha   90.00
_cell.angle_beta   90.00
_cell.angle_gamma   90.00
#
_symmetry.space_group_name_H-M   'P 1'
#
loop_
_entity.id
_entity.type
_entity.pdbx_description
1 polymer ?
#
loop_
_entity_poly.entity_id
_entity_poly.type
_entity_poly.pdbx_seq_one_letter_code
_entity_poly.pdbx_strand_id
1 'polypeptide(L)'
;MSTYNEFMERADAARNRARILDAAAALFAERSPQDVTMEDIARKAGVGRGTLYRRYPDRASIAVALLDEHERALQDQLLRGDPPLGPGAPPGERLAAFYAAMVRLLEDHSHLVLGAEIGRTRFETGAYGFWRAHVRALLTAAGTPDPDALVDILLAPLAPDVYSYQRRSLGLSPEQITAALTRLAAVVTG
;
A
#
# COMPACT_ATOMS: atom_id res chain seq x y z
N MET A 1 37.28 1.68 14.09
CA MET A 1 37.26 2.09 12.66
C MET A 1 36.34 1.21 11.78
N SER A 2 36.11 -0.07 12.12
CA SER A 2 35.24 -0.99 11.35
C SER A 2 33.74 -0.65 11.40
N THR A 3 33.20 -0.29 12.57
CA THR A 3 31.75 -0.03 12.75
C THR A 3 31.27 1.22 12.00
N TYR A 4 32.11 2.25 11.87
CA TYR A 4 31.76 3.49 11.19
C TYR A 4 31.58 3.29 9.67
N ASN A 5 32.42 2.46 9.05
CA ASN A 5 32.29 2.15 7.62
C ASN A 5 31.01 1.34 7.34
N GLU A 6 30.66 0.41 8.22
CA GLU A 6 29.44 -0.39 8.10
C GLU A 6 28.16 0.46 8.28
N PHE A 7 28.16 1.43 9.19
CA PHE A 7 27.05 2.37 9.33
C PHE A 7 26.91 3.29 8.12
N MET A 8 28.02 3.76 7.55
CA MET A 8 28.02 4.61 6.36
C MET A 8 27.53 3.84 5.11
N GLU A 9 27.99 2.60 4.91
CA GLU A 9 27.52 1.75 3.82
C GLU A 9 26.02 1.43 3.93
N ARG A 10 25.51 1.16 5.14
CA ARG A 10 24.07 0.97 5.37
C ARG A 10 23.27 2.24 5.08
N ALA A 11 23.78 3.41 5.48
CA ALA A 11 23.14 4.69 5.19
C ALA A 11 23.12 5.00 3.67
N ASP A 12 24.20 4.71 2.95
CA ASP A 12 24.24 4.85 1.49
C ASP A 12 23.33 3.86 0.77
N ALA A 13 23.26 2.61 1.24
CA ALA A 13 22.32 1.63 0.72
C ALA A 13 20.87 2.07 0.92
N ALA A 14 20.54 2.65 2.08
CA ALA A 14 19.21 3.19 2.37
C ALA A 14 18.88 4.40 1.48
N ARG A 15 19.81 5.35 1.31
CA ARG A 15 19.65 6.49 0.39
C ARG A 15 19.47 6.05 -1.05
N ASN A 16 20.25 5.07 -1.51
CA ASN A 16 20.11 4.52 -2.85
C ASN A 16 18.76 3.83 -3.06
N ARG A 17 18.29 3.09 -2.05
CA ARG A 17 16.96 2.49 -2.07
C ARG A 17 15.87 3.56 -2.23
N ALA A 18 15.89 4.61 -1.40
CA ALA A 18 14.92 5.70 -1.48
C ALA A 18 14.90 6.34 -2.87
N ARG A 19 16.07 6.72 -3.41
CA ARG A 19 16.17 7.30 -4.77
C ARG A 19 15.62 6.40 -5.86
N ILE A 20 15.86 5.09 -5.78
CA ILE A 20 15.34 4.11 -6.75
C ILE A 20 13.81 4.05 -6.69
N LEU A 21 13.26 3.95 -5.48
CA LEU A 21 11.81 3.85 -5.27
C LEU A 21 11.11 5.15 -5.71
N ASP A 22 11.62 6.32 -5.33
CA ASP A 22 11.07 7.63 -5.73
C ASP A 22 11.07 7.81 -7.25
N ALA A 23 12.20 7.46 -7.89
CA ALA A 23 12.32 7.53 -9.34
C ALA A 23 11.33 6.59 -10.05
N ALA A 24 11.19 5.36 -9.53
CA ALA A 24 10.26 4.39 -10.08
C ALA A 24 8.80 4.87 -9.91
N ALA A 25 8.40 5.30 -8.72
CA ALA A 25 7.06 5.82 -8.46
C ALA A 25 6.70 6.98 -9.40
N ALA A 26 7.62 7.94 -9.59
CA ALA A 26 7.41 9.04 -10.51
C ALA A 26 7.27 8.58 -11.98
N LEU A 27 8.08 7.61 -12.42
CA LEU A 27 7.97 7.07 -13.79
C LEU A 27 6.67 6.31 -14.03
N PHE A 28 6.23 5.53 -13.04
CA PHE A 28 5.00 4.76 -13.12
C PHE A 28 3.74 5.64 -13.06
N ALA A 29 3.80 6.80 -12.40
CA ALA A 29 2.73 7.80 -12.43
C ALA A 29 2.61 8.52 -13.79
N GLU A 30 3.73 8.72 -14.49
CA GLU A 30 3.78 9.45 -15.77
C GLU A 30 3.51 8.56 -17.00
N ARG A 31 3.82 7.26 -16.92
CA ARG A 31 3.86 6.33 -18.06
C ARG A 31 3.22 5.00 -17.69
N SER A 32 2.69 4.29 -18.70
CA SER A 32 2.23 2.92 -18.48
C SER A 32 3.39 2.06 -17.94
N PRO A 33 3.18 1.20 -16.93
CA PRO A 33 4.22 0.35 -16.35
C PRO A 33 5.00 -0.49 -17.37
N GLN A 34 4.34 -0.87 -18.47
CA GLN A 34 4.95 -1.64 -19.55
C GLN A 34 6.02 -0.84 -20.33
N ASP A 35 5.91 0.49 -20.36
CA ASP A 35 6.80 1.40 -21.09
C ASP A 35 8.03 1.81 -20.24
N VAL A 36 7.95 1.64 -18.91
CA VAL A 36 9.04 1.97 -17.99
C VAL A 36 10.08 0.85 -17.98
N THR A 37 11.33 1.19 -18.30
CA THR A 37 12.46 0.26 -18.30
C THR A 37 13.32 0.38 -17.04
N MET A 38 14.10 -0.65 -16.73
CA MET A 38 15.09 -0.61 -15.64
C MET A 38 16.15 0.49 -15.88
N GLU A 39 16.47 0.77 -17.15
CA GLU A 39 17.41 1.84 -17.52
C GLU A 39 16.83 3.23 -17.27
N ASP A 40 15.54 3.44 -17.56
CA ASP A 40 14.84 4.68 -17.21
C ASP A 40 14.89 4.95 -15.70
N ILE A 41 14.63 3.92 -14.89
CA ILE A 41 14.66 4.03 -13.43
C ILE A 41 16.08 4.31 -12.94
N ALA A 42 17.09 3.58 -13.42
CA ALA A 42 18.50 3.81 -13.03
C ALA A 42 18.95 5.24 -13.34
N ARG A 43 18.58 5.74 -14.54
CA ARG A 43 18.88 7.09 -15.00
C ARG A 43 18.18 8.15 -14.14
N LYS A 44 16.87 8.02 -13.89
CA LYS A 44 16.11 8.99 -13.07
C LYS A 44 16.56 8.98 -11.61
N ALA A 45 16.93 7.83 -11.06
CA ALA A 45 17.44 7.71 -9.69
C ALA A 45 18.91 8.18 -9.52
N GLY A 46 19.64 8.35 -10.62
CA GLY A 46 21.08 8.66 -10.59
C GLY A 46 21.91 7.55 -9.93
N VAL A 47 21.59 6.29 -10.22
CA VAL A 47 22.31 5.10 -9.72
C VAL A 47 22.86 4.28 -10.88
N GLY A 48 24.00 3.60 -10.66
CA GLY A 48 24.54 2.68 -11.66
C GLY A 48 23.63 1.47 -11.89
N ARG A 49 23.53 0.99 -13.14
CA ARG A 49 22.72 -0.20 -13.50
C ARG A 49 23.05 -1.41 -12.62
N GLY A 50 24.34 -1.70 -12.40
CA GLY A 50 24.75 -2.82 -11.53
C GLY A 50 24.25 -2.70 -10.09
N THR A 51 24.16 -1.48 -9.55
CA THR A 51 23.59 -1.20 -8.23
C THR A 51 22.10 -1.48 -8.20
N LEU A 52 21.37 -1.06 -9.24
CA LEU A 52 19.94 -1.32 -9.36
C LEU A 52 19.67 -2.82 -9.50
N TYR A 53 20.26 -3.48 -10.49
CA TYR A 53 20.04 -4.90 -10.80
C TYR A 53 20.44 -5.84 -9.66
N ARG A 54 21.48 -5.51 -8.89
CA ARG A 54 21.87 -6.31 -7.72
C ARG A 54 20.78 -6.34 -6.65
N ARG A 55 19.98 -5.26 -6.53
CA ARG A 55 18.92 -5.16 -5.52
C ARG A 55 17.55 -5.51 -6.08
N TYR A 56 17.31 -5.19 -7.34
CA TYR A 56 16.04 -5.34 -8.02
C TYR A 56 16.30 -6.01 -9.37
N PRO A 57 16.10 -7.33 -9.49
CA PRO A 57 16.37 -8.03 -10.74
C PRO A 57 15.48 -7.55 -11.89
N ASP A 58 14.27 -7.08 -11.58
CA ASP A 58 13.28 -6.63 -12.54
C ASP A 58 12.39 -5.51 -11.97
N ARG A 59 11.55 -4.93 -12.83
CA ARG A 59 10.60 -3.86 -12.45
C ARG A 59 9.53 -4.33 -11.47
N ALA A 60 9.14 -5.61 -11.51
CA ALA A 60 8.13 -6.15 -10.60
C ALA A 60 8.67 -6.16 -9.16
N SER A 61 9.95 -6.47 -8.97
CA SER A 61 10.63 -6.42 -7.67
C SER A 61 10.70 -4.99 -7.10
N ILE A 62 10.80 -3.97 -7.96
CA ILE A 62 10.73 -2.55 -7.55
C ILE A 62 9.30 -2.19 -7.15
N ALA A 63 8.31 -2.60 -7.94
CA ALA A 63 6.90 -2.37 -7.64
C ALA A 63 6.47 -3.03 -6.32
N VAL A 64 6.91 -4.27 -6.05
CA VAL A 64 6.70 -4.93 -4.74
C VAL A 64 7.35 -4.13 -3.62
N ALA A 65 8.61 -3.70 -3.78
CA ALA A 65 9.29 -2.91 -2.75
C ALA A 65 8.68 -1.52 -2.51
N LEU A 66 8.05 -0.93 -3.53
CA LEU A 66 7.26 0.29 -3.41
C LEU A 66 6.01 0.03 -2.59
N LEU A 67 5.22 -0.99 -2.94
CA LEU A 67 4.01 -1.36 -2.21
C LEU A 67 4.33 -1.65 -0.75
N ASP A 68 5.35 -2.46 -0.47
CA ASP A 68 5.80 -2.79 0.88
C ASP A 68 6.13 -1.53 1.71
N GLU A 69 6.74 -0.51 1.12
CA GLU A 69 7.08 0.73 1.84
C GLU A 69 5.83 1.52 2.22
N HIS A 70 4.87 1.65 1.29
CA HIS A 70 3.62 2.37 1.54
C HIS A 70 2.72 1.59 2.52
N GLU A 71 2.69 0.27 2.42
CA GLU A 71 1.98 -0.59 3.38
C GLU A 71 2.59 -0.46 4.78
N ARG A 72 3.91 -0.45 4.92
CA ARG A 72 4.58 -0.21 6.21
C ARG A 72 4.28 1.18 6.77
N ALA A 73 4.26 2.21 5.94
CA ALA A 73 3.90 3.56 6.36
C ALA A 73 2.45 3.61 6.87
N LEU A 74 1.51 2.94 6.20
CA LEU A 74 0.14 2.83 6.66
C LEU A 74 0.03 2.03 7.97
N GLN A 75 0.76 0.91 8.10
CA GLN A 75 0.83 0.15 9.36
C GLN A 75 1.31 1.02 10.53
N ASP A 76 2.35 1.84 10.30
CA ASP A 76 2.86 2.76 11.30
C ASP A 76 1.79 3.78 11.74
N GLN A 77 1.07 4.37 10.78
CA GLN A 77 -0.03 5.30 11.06
C GLN A 77 -1.16 4.65 11.87
N LEU A 78 -1.52 3.39 11.58
CA LEU A 78 -2.57 2.69 12.31
C LEU A 78 -2.18 2.33 13.75
N LEU A 79 -0.89 2.06 13.99
CA LEU A 79 -0.38 1.69 15.30
C LEU A 79 -0.03 2.89 16.17
N ARG A 80 0.51 3.96 15.57
CA ARG A 80 1.18 5.06 16.27
C ARG A 80 0.79 6.44 15.77
N GLY A 81 0.05 6.55 14.67
CA GLY A 81 -0.39 7.83 14.14
C GLY A 81 -1.48 8.49 14.97
N ASP A 82 -1.90 9.66 14.52
CA ASP A 82 -2.98 10.43 15.14
C ASP A 82 -4.36 9.87 14.78
N PRO A 83 -5.37 10.03 15.65
CA PRO A 83 -6.76 9.75 15.29
C PRO A 83 -7.23 10.63 14.11
N PRO A 84 -8.17 10.15 13.27
CA PRO A 84 -8.92 8.92 13.45
C PRO A 84 -8.25 7.66 12.91
N LEU A 85 -7.14 7.75 12.18
CA LEU A 85 -6.49 6.56 11.61
C LEU A 85 -5.74 5.75 12.69
N GLY A 86 -5.00 6.45 13.54
CA GLY A 86 -4.32 5.87 14.69
C GLY A 86 -5.24 5.58 15.88
N PRO A 87 -4.68 5.26 17.04
CA PRO A 87 -5.43 5.03 18.27
C PRO A 87 -6.17 6.29 18.77
N GLY A 88 -7.23 6.10 19.57
CA GLY A 88 -7.92 7.17 20.28
C GLY A 88 -9.26 7.64 19.69
N ALA A 89 -9.63 7.16 18.49
CA ALA A 89 -10.96 7.38 17.91
C ALA A 89 -11.89 6.16 18.06
N PRO A 90 -13.23 6.33 17.98
CA PRO A 90 -14.19 5.23 17.94
C PRO A 90 -13.90 4.23 16.81
N PRO A 91 -14.20 2.93 16.98
CA PRO A 91 -13.86 1.91 15.97
C PRO A 91 -14.40 2.18 14.56
N GLY A 92 -15.61 2.73 14.43
CA GLY A 92 -16.20 3.09 13.15
C GLY A 92 -15.43 4.21 12.42
N GLU A 93 -15.01 5.23 13.16
CA GLU A 93 -14.17 6.31 12.61
C GLU A 93 -12.80 5.80 12.17
N ARG A 94 -12.21 4.89 12.96
CA ARG A 94 -10.95 4.23 12.61
C ARG A 94 -11.06 3.38 11.36
N LEU A 95 -12.14 2.61 11.23
CA LEU A 95 -12.38 1.79 10.05
C LEU A 95 -12.64 2.64 8.80
N ALA A 96 -13.38 3.75 8.93
CA ALA A 96 -13.58 4.71 7.86
C ALA A 96 -12.26 5.39 7.43
N ALA A 97 -11.42 5.79 8.40
CA ALA A 97 -10.11 6.35 8.13
C ALA A 97 -9.17 5.34 7.44
N PHE A 98 -9.20 4.09 7.87
CA PHE A 98 -8.50 2.98 7.22
C PHE A 98 -8.94 2.81 5.77
N TYR A 99 -10.25 2.82 5.50
CA TYR A 99 -10.76 2.75 4.13
C TYR A 99 -10.31 3.92 3.26
N ALA A 100 -10.36 5.14 3.78
CA ALA A 100 -9.86 6.32 3.07
C ALA A 100 -8.36 6.19 2.74
N ALA A 101 -7.56 5.70 3.69
CA ALA A 101 -6.13 5.47 3.46
C ALA A 101 -5.87 4.37 2.42
N MET A 102 -6.63 3.27 2.46
CA MET A 102 -6.53 2.19 1.48
C MET A 102 -6.98 2.62 0.08
N VAL A 103 -8.03 3.43 -0.04
CA VAL A 103 -8.46 3.98 -1.33
C VAL A 103 -7.38 4.87 -1.93
N ARG A 104 -6.71 5.72 -1.13
CA ARG A 104 -5.55 6.50 -1.61
C ARG A 104 -4.42 5.61 -2.10
N LEU A 105 -4.06 4.59 -1.32
CA LEU A 105 -3.04 3.62 -1.71
C LEU A 105 -3.37 2.92 -3.04
N LEU A 106 -4.65 2.60 -3.25
CA LEU A 106 -5.13 1.99 -4.49
C LEU A 106 -5.13 2.97 -5.67
N GLU A 107 -5.53 4.22 -5.48
CA GLU A 107 -5.45 5.24 -6.54
C GLU A 107 -4.00 5.46 -6.97
N ASP A 108 -3.10 5.60 -5.98
CA ASP A 108 -1.68 5.88 -6.22
C ASP A 108 -0.93 4.71 -6.87
N HIS A 109 -1.36 3.46 -6.64
CA HIS A 109 -0.56 2.28 -7.03
C HIS A 109 -1.30 1.16 -7.76
N SER A 110 -2.61 1.26 -8.02
CA SER A 110 -3.37 0.19 -8.71
C SER A 110 -2.77 -0.21 -10.06
N HIS A 111 -2.20 0.75 -10.79
CA HIS A 111 -1.53 0.51 -12.07
C HIS A 111 -0.27 -0.37 -11.93
N LEU A 112 0.48 -0.23 -10.84
CA LEU A 112 1.61 -1.11 -10.51
C LEU A 112 1.14 -2.53 -10.28
N VAL A 113 0.06 -2.66 -9.51
CA VAL A 113 -0.47 -3.95 -9.07
C VAL A 113 -1.05 -4.76 -10.24
N LEU A 114 -1.79 -4.10 -11.14
CA LEU A 114 -2.44 -4.75 -12.26
C LEU A 114 -1.50 -4.98 -13.45
N GLY A 115 -0.49 -4.12 -13.63
CA GLY A 115 0.39 -4.14 -14.81
C GLY A 115 1.63 -5.03 -14.69
N ALA A 116 2.06 -5.39 -13.48
CA ALA A 116 3.33 -6.08 -13.25
C ALA A 116 3.19 -7.60 -12.97
N GLU A 117 2.05 -8.21 -13.32
CA GLU A 117 1.74 -9.62 -12.98
C GLU A 117 1.88 -9.93 -11.48
N ILE A 118 1.83 -8.90 -10.62
CA ILE A 118 1.97 -9.01 -9.15
C ILE A 118 0.82 -9.82 -8.54
N GLY A 119 -0.28 -10.01 -9.28
CA GLY A 119 -1.22 -11.11 -9.13
C GLY A 119 -1.65 -11.42 -7.69
N ARG A 120 -1.81 -12.71 -7.38
CA ARG A 120 -2.22 -13.19 -6.05
C ARG A 120 -1.11 -13.09 -5.00
N THR A 121 0.14 -12.90 -5.40
CA THR A 121 1.32 -12.96 -4.52
C THR A 121 1.31 -11.88 -3.42
N ARG A 122 0.61 -10.77 -3.63
CA ARG A 122 0.40 -9.74 -2.58
C ARG A 122 -0.66 -10.09 -1.54
N PHE A 123 -1.56 -11.04 -1.80
CA PHE A 123 -2.46 -11.55 -0.75
C PHE A 123 -1.71 -12.51 0.22
N GLU A 124 -0.49 -12.92 -0.16
CA GLU A 124 0.41 -13.77 0.63
C GLU A 124 1.50 -12.95 1.35
N THR A 125 1.56 -11.62 1.16
CA THR A 125 2.49 -10.75 1.90
C THR A 125 1.98 -10.48 3.32
N GLY A 126 2.91 -10.21 4.24
CA GLY A 126 2.61 -9.98 5.65
C GLY A 126 1.65 -8.80 5.92
N ALA A 127 1.46 -7.90 4.95
CA ALA A 127 0.53 -6.79 5.07
C ALA A 127 -0.94 -7.22 5.11
N TYR A 128 -1.35 -8.22 4.32
CA TYR A 128 -2.74 -8.70 4.34
C TYR A 128 -3.11 -9.28 5.71
N GLY A 129 -2.20 -10.06 6.32
CA GLY A 129 -2.37 -10.55 7.69
C GLY A 129 -2.54 -9.42 8.71
N PHE A 130 -1.79 -8.34 8.56
CA PHE A 130 -1.93 -7.14 9.39
C PHE A 130 -3.29 -6.46 9.18
N TRP A 131 -3.73 -6.26 7.93
CA TRP A 131 -5.04 -5.66 7.62
C TRP A 131 -6.18 -6.46 8.25
N ARG A 132 -6.13 -7.79 8.13
CA ARG A 132 -7.11 -8.68 8.78
C ARG A 132 -7.12 -8.50 10.30
N ALA A 133 -5.94 -8.48 10.94
CA ALA A 133 -5.83 -8.29 12.38
C ALA A 133 -6.38 -6.92 12.83
N HIS A 134 -6.09 -5.87 12.07
CA HIS A 134 -6.57 -4.52 12.34
C HIS A 134 -8.10 -4.42 12.27
N VAL A 135 -8.70 -4.85 11.15
CA VAL A 135 -10.17 -4.83 10.97
C VAL A 135 -10.87 -5.67 12.03
N ARG A 136 -10.36 -6.89 12.30
CA ARG A 136 -10.89 -7.76 13.37
C ARG A 136 -10.87 -7.06 14.72
N ALA A 137 -9.78 -6.37 15.07
CA ALA A 137 -9.65 -5.67 16.35
C ALA A 137 -10.68 -4.53 16.46
N LEU A 138 -10.95 -3.80 15.38
CA LEU A 138 -11.98 -2.75 15.36
C LEU A 138 -13.38 -3.31 15.52
N LEU A 139 -13.74 -4.38 14.79
CA LEU A 139 -15.05 -5.04 14.93
C LEU A 139 -15.25 -5.59 16.35
N THR A 140 -14.21 -6.20 16.92
CA THR A 140 -14.24 -6.69 18.31
C THR A 140 -14.48 -5.54 19.28
N ALA A 141 -13.78 -4.41 19.11
CA ALA A 141 -13.93 -3.23 19.97
C ALA A 141 -15.30 -2.55 19.81
N ALA A 142 -15.94 -2.66 18.65
CA ALA A 142 -17.28 -2.17 18.38
C ALA A 142 -18.38 -3.09 18.96
N GLY A 143 -18.03 -4.30 19.41
CA GLY A 143 -19.01 -5.30 19.84
C GLY A 143 -19.81 -5.91 18.68
N THR A 144 -19.27 -5.87 17.46
CA THR A 144 -19.91 -6.45 16.28
C THR A 144 -20.04 -7.98 16.44
N PRO A 145 -21.24 -8.57 16.23
CA PRO A 145 -21.41 -10.01 16.24
C PRO A 145 -20.58 -10.71 15.14
N ASP A 146 -20.06 -11.90 15.44
CA ASP A 146 -19.30 -12.74 14.50
C ASP A 146 -18.21 -12.00 13.70
N PRO A 147 -17.29 -11.27 14.37
CA PRO A 147 -16.35 -10.38 13.70
C PRO A 147 -15.46 -11.10 12.69
N ASP A 148 -15.09 -12.36 12.99
CA ASP A 148 -14.24 -13.18 12.11
C ASP A 148 -14.89 -13.48 10.76
N ALA A 149 -16.22 -13.62 10.70
CA ALA A 149 -16.95 -13.84 9.46
C ALA A 149 -17.00 -12.59 8.57
N LEU A 150 -16.88 -11.40 9.17
CA LEU A 150 -16.97 -10.12 8.48
C LEU A 150 -15.63 -9.60 7.95
N VAL A 151 -14.49 -10.02 8.50
CA VAL A 151 -13.16 -9.46 8.15
C VAL A 151 -12.90 -9.48 6.65
N ASP A 152 -12.96 -10.65 6.00
CA ASP A 152 -12.63 -10.74 4.57
C ASP A 152 -13.70 -10.08 3.70
N ILE A 153 -14.97 -10.11 4.13
CA ILE A 153 -16.06 -9.40 3.45
C ILE A 153 -15.80 -7.89 3.44
N LEU A 154 -15.31 -7.35 4.56
CA LEU A 154 -15.00 -5.94 4.71
C LEU A 154 -13.70 -5.51 4.03
N LEU A 155 -12.79 -6.45 3.77
CA LEU A 155 -11.57 -6.21 2.99
C LEU A 155 -11.78 -6.41 1.47
N ALA A 156 -12.74 -7.25 1.05
CA ALA A 156 -12.97 -7.57 -0.35
C ALA A 156 -13.19 -6.35 -1.28
N PRO A 157 -13.89 -5.27 -0.87
CA PRO A 157 -14.03 -4.07 -1.68
C PRO A 157 -12.70 -3.36 -2.00
N LEU A 158 -11.65 -3.62 -1.22
CA LEU A 158 -10.32 -3.04 -1.40
C LEU A 158 -9.42 -3.87 -2.34
N ALA A 159 -9.96 -4.88 -3.03
CA ALA A 159 -9.21 -5.60 -4.04
C ALA A 159 -8.95 -4.69 -5.27
N PRO A 160 -7.70 -4.48 -5.72
CA PRO A 160 -7.36 -3.67 -6.89
C PRO A 160 -8.13 -3.93 -8.17
N ASP A 161 -8.51 -5.17 -8.45
CA ASP A 161 -9.35 -5.51 -9.60
C ASP A 161 -10.77 -4.95 -9.43
N VAL A 162 -11.35 -5.07 -8.24
CA VAL A 162 -12.63 -4.44 -7.88
C VAL A 162 -12.52 -2.91 -7.97
N TYR A 163 -11.47 -2.33 -7.36
CA TYR A 163 -11.25 -0.88 -7.39
C TYR A 163 -11.06 -0.36 -8.82
N SER A 164 -10.24 -1.02 -9.62
CA SER A 164 -10.01 -0.66 -11.02
C SER A 164 -11.29 -0.77 -11.85
N TYR A 165 -12.10 -1.80 -11.64
CA TYR A 165 -13.40 -1.90 -12.29
C TYR A 165 -14.33 -0.74 -11.89
N GLN A 166 -14.41 -0.41 -10.60
CA GLN A 166 -15.20 0.74 -10.12
C GLN A 166 -14.72 2.06 -10.72
N ARG A 167 -13.40 2.30 -10.75
CA ARG A 167 -12.80 3.53 -11.28
C ARG A 167 -12.92 3.65 -12.79
N ARG A 168 -12.55 2.59 -13.53
CA ARG A 168 -12.36 2.65 -14.99
C ARG A 168 -13.60 2.22 -15.78
N SER A 169 -14.38 1.29 -15.26
CA SER A 169 -15.57 0.76 -15.96
C SER A 169 -16.86 1.41 -15.48
N LEU A 170 -17.00 1.64 -14.16
CA LEU A 170 -18.19 2.28 -13.59
C LEU A 170 -18.06 3.80 -13.47
N GLY A 171 -16.86 4.35 -13.64
CA GLY A 171 -16.60 5.80 -13.59
C GLY A 171 -16.77 6.41 -12.19
N LEU A 172 -16.76 5.61 -11.13
CA LEU A 172 -16.86 6.11 -9.75
C LEU A 172 -15.58 6.85 -9.37
N SER A 173 -15.70 7.99 -8.70
CA SER A 173 -14.54 8.72 -8.17
C SER A 173 -13.99 8.07 -6.88
N PRO A 174 -12.72 8.31 -6.51
CA PRO A 174 -12.16 7.84 -5.24
C PRO A 174 -12.98 8.34 -4.04
N GLU A 175 -13.53 9.54 -4.10
CA GLU A 175 -14.38 10.13 -3.06
C GLU A 175 -15.71 9.38 -2.93
N GLN A 176 -16.33 8.99 -4.04
CA GLN A 176 -17.57 8.20 -4.03
C GLN A 176 -17.36 6.82 -3.41
N ILE A 177 -16.25 6.16 -3.78
CA ILE A 177 -15.86 4.85 -3.23
C ILE A 177 -15.57 4.97 -1.73
N THR A 178 -14.79 5.98 -1.33
CA THR A 178 -14.47 6.26 0.08
C THR A 178 -15.73 6.55 0.90
N ALA A 179 -16.66 7.34 0.36
CA ALA A 179 -17.92 7.65 1.03
C ALA A 179 -18.80 6.41 1.20
N ALA A 180 -18.82 5.50 0.23
CA ALA A 180 -19.54 4.24 0.34
C ALA A 180 -18.95 3.33 1.43
N LEU A 181 -17.62 3.20 1.47
CA LEU A 181 -16.91 2.42 2.49
C LEU A 181 -17.04 3.05 3.88
N THR A 182 -17.09 4.37 3.98
CA THR A 182 -17.35 5.08 5.25
C THR A 182 -18.74 4.77 5.79
N ARG A 183 -19.77 4.72 4.93
CA ARG A 183 -21.11 4.28 5.35
C ARG A 183 -21.13 2.82 5.78
N LEU A 184 -20.41 1.95 5.05
CA LEU A 184 -20.27 0.54 5.42
C LEU A 184 -19.62 0.40 6.80
N ALA A 185 -18.55 1.16 7.08
CA ALA A 185 -17.88 1.18 8.37
C ALA A 185 -18.85 1.53 9.51
N ALA A 186 -19.64 2.59 9.36
CA ALA A 186 -20.64 2.98 10.35
C ALA A 186 -21.64 1.84 10.62
N VAL A 187 -22.22 1.26 9.57
CA VAL A 187 -23.23 0.18 9.70
C VAL A 187 -22.70 -1.04 10.46
N VAL A 188 -21.45 -1.43 10.24
CA VAL A 188 -20.90 -2.64 10.87
C VAL A 188 -20.37 -2.40 12.29
N THR A 189 -20.16 -1.15 12.69
CA THR A 189 -19.65 -0.80 14.02
C THR A 189 -20.68 -0.19 14.97
N GLY A 190 -21.93 0.02 14.52
CA GLY A 190 -23.02 0.56 15.34
C GLY A 190 -23.18 2.07 15.18
#